data_AF-A0A358SNH1-F1
#
_entry.id   AF-A0A358SNH1-F1
#
_cell.length_a   1.000
_cell.length_b   1.000
_cell.length_c   1.000
_cell.angle_alpha   90.00
_cell.angle_beta   90.00
_cell.angle_gamma   90.00
#
_symmetry.space_group_name_H-M   'P 1'
#
loop_
_entity.id
_entity.type
_entity.pdbx_description
1 polymer ?
#
loop_
_entity_poly.entity_id
_entity_poly.type
_entity_poly.pdbx_seq_one_letter_code
_entity_poly.pdbx_strand_id
1 'polypeptide(L)' 'MGAAVIAAASPTPGGLGAIEAALVAGLTGVGLAAGPAVSAVLVYRLATYWLPVVPGWACWRFLQKHDYI' A
#
# COMPACT_ATOMS: atom_id res chain seq x y z
N MET A 1 -2.80 6.29 18.40
CA MET A 1 -1.44 6.87 18.32
C MET A 1 -0.34 5.85 17.97
N GLY A 2 -0.52 4.53 18.15
CA GLY A 2 0.54 3.53 17.86
C GLY A 2 0.83 3.23 16.38
N ALA A 3 -0.15 3.36 15.47
CA ALA A 3 0.05 3.05 14.06
C ALA A 3 1.01 4.01 13.33
N ALA A 4 1.05 5.27 13.75
CA ALA A 4 1.90 6.30 13.14
C ALA A 4 3.40 6.08 13.42
N VAL A 5 3.75 5.49 14.57
CA VAL A 5 5.16 5.26 14.97
C VAL A 5 5.78 4.11 14.19
N ILE A 6 5.01 3.05 13.92
CA ILE A 6 5.45 1.90 13.11
C ILE A 6 5.59 2.31 11.63
N ALA A 7 4.72 3.20 11.15
CA ALA A 7 4.80 3.76 9.81
C ALA A 7 6.02 4.68 9.62
N ALA A 8 6.42 5.42 10.67
CA ALA A 8 7.61 6.28 10.66
C ALA A 8 8.94 5.50 10.72
N ALA A 9 8.93 4.27 11.23
CA ALA A 9 10.11 3.40 11.30
C ALA A 9 10.44 2.70 9.97
N SER A 10 9.55 2.73 8.98
CA SER A 10 9.84 2.25 7.64
C SER A 10 10.61 3.35 6.90
N PRO A 11 11.89 3.17 6.54
CA PRO A 11 12.71 4.19 5.87
C PRO A 11 12.20 4.58 4.46
N THR A 12 11.12 3.96 4.00
CA THR A 12 10.42 4.23 2.75
C THR A 12 9.14 5.04 3.03
N PRO A 13 8.89 6.15 2.32
CA PRO A 13 7.65 6.92 2.48
C PRO A 13 6.42 6.00 2.33
N GLY A 14 5.48 6.08 3.28
CA GLY A 14 4.24 5.28 3.27
C GLY A 14 4.28 3.92 3.99
N GLY A 15 5.30 3.62 4.80
CA GLY A 15 5.29 2.41 5.63
C GLY A 15 5.44 1.10 4.83
N LEU A 16 6.06 1.15 3.64
CA LEU A 16 6.09 0.05 2.67
C LEU A 16 6.64 -1.26 3.28
N GLY A 17 7.76 -1.25 4.01
CA GLY A 17 8.31 -2.46 4.63
C GLY A 17 7.60 -2.91 5.92
N ALA A 18 7.23 -1.97 6.79
CA ALA A 18 6.67 -2.31 8.11
C ALA A 18 5.26 -2.93 8.01
N ILE A 19 4.39 -2.39 7.15
CA ILE A 19 3.04 -2.92 6.95
C ILE A 19 3.07 -4.24 6.17
N GLU A 20 4.02 -4.41 5.23
CA GLU A 20 4.15 -5.70 4.51
C GLU A 20 4.57 -6.81 5.47
N ALA A 21 5.57 -6.56 6.32
CA ALA A 21 5.98 -7.52 7.33
C ALA A 21 4.85 -7.87 8.30
N ALA A 22 4.07 -6.87 8.74
CA ALA A 22 2.92 -7.10 9.63
C ALA A 22 1.82 -7.95 8.96
N LEU A 23 1.50 -7.69 7.70
CA LEU A 23 0.48 -8.45 6.96
C LEU A 23 0.94 -9.87 6.64
N VAL A 24 2.20 -10.05 6.24
CA VAL A 24 2.78 -11.38 6.01
C VAL A 24 2.79 -12.17 7.31
N ALA A 25 3.26 -11.57 8.41
CA ALA A 25 3.26 -12.21 9.73
C ALA A 25 1.84 -12.62 10.17
N GLY A 26 0.84 -11.77 9.94
CA GLY A 26 -0.57 -12.08 10.20
C GLY A 26 -1.08 -13.27 9.38
N LEU A 27 -0.82 -13.29 8.07
CA LEU A 27 -1.22 -14.39 7.18
C LEU A 27 -0.52 -15.71 7.53
N THR A 28 0.78 -15.65 7.83
CA THR A 28 1.53 -16.83 8.29
C THR A 28 1.06 -17.32 9.65
N GLY A 29 0.64 -16.42 10.54
CA GLY A 29 0.09 -16.77 11.85
C GLY A 29 -1.23 -17.52 11.78
N VAL A 30 -1.99 -17.36 10.68
CA VAL A 30 -3.23 -18.11 10.41
C VAL A 30 -2.95 -19.45 9.70
N GLY A 31 -1.67 -19.78 9.46
CA GLY A 31 -1.24 -21.06 8.89
C GLY A 31 -0.95 -21.04 7.39
N LEU A 32 -0.93 -19.86 6.75
CA LEU A 32 -0.57 -19.73 5.34
C LEU A 32 0.96 -19.87 5.17
N ALA A 33 1.40 -20.59 4.13
CA ALA A 33 2.83 -20.66 3.82
C ALA A 33 3.38 -19.27 3.44
N ALA A 34 4.64 -19.00 3.81
CA ALA A 34 5.26 -17.68 3.65
C ALA A 34 5.31 -17.19 2.19
N GLY A 35 5.56 -18.10 1.23
CA GLY A 35 5.56 -17.74 -0.21
C GLY A 35 4.22 -17.17 -0.68
N PRO A 36 3.10 -17.91 -0.53
CA PRO A 36 1.77 -17.40 -0.80
C PRO A 36 1.41 -16.13 -0.02
N ALA A 37 1.78 -16.06 1.26
CA ALA A 37 1.51 -14.89 2.09
C ALA A 37 2.15 -13.62 1.53
N VAL A 38 3.42 -13.68 1.13
CA VAL A 38 4.13 -12.55 0.49
C VAL A 38 3.44 -12.16 -0.81
N SER A 39 3.10 -13.13 -1.67
CA SER A 39 2.41 -12.81 -2.93
C SER A 39 1.05 -12.14 -2.72
N ALA A 40 0.26 -12.60 -1.74
CA ALA A 40 -1.03 -12.02 -1.41
C ALA A 40 -0.89 -10.57 -0.93
N VAL A 41 0.10 -10.29 -0.09
CA VAL A 41 0.38 -8.94 0.42
C VAL A 41 0.82 -7.99 -0.70
N LEU A 42 1.65 -8.44 -1.62
CA LEU A 42 2.08 -7.64 -2.78
C LEU A 42 0.92 -7.33 -3.73
N VAL A 43 0.05 -8.31 -4.01
CA VAL A 43 -1.16 -8.09 -4.81
C VAL A 43 -2.11 -7.12 -4.11
N TYR A 44 -2.30 -7.30 -2.80
CA TYR A 44 -3.11 -6.39 -1.99
C TYR A 44 -2.56 -4.95 -2.02
N ARG A 45 -1.24 -4.78 -1.94
CA ARG A 45 -0.55 -3.48 -2.06
C ARG A 45 -0.75 -2.85 -3.43
N LEU A 46 -0.59 -3.61 -4.51
CA LEU A 46 -0.89 -3.13 -5.87
C LEU A 46 -2.35 -2.68 -5.99
N ALA A 47 -3.29 -3.48 -5.51
CA ALA A 47 -4.71 -3.17 -5.60
C ALA A 47 -5.14 -2.00 -4.70
N THR A 48 -4.61 -1.87 -3.49
CA THR A 48 -5.07 -0.85 -2.54
C THR A 48 -4.29 0.46 -2.64
N TYR A 49 -3.01 0.39 -3.03
CA TYR A 49 -2.13 1.55 -3.07
C TYR A 49 -2.04 2.16 -4.47
N TRP A 50 -1.98 1.34 -5.52
CA TRP A 50 -1.84 1.84 -6.90
C TRP A 50 -3.17 2.08 -7.61
N LEU A 51 -4.19 1.26 -7.34
CA LEU A 51 -5.51 1.44 -7.95
C LEU A 51 -6.13 2.82 -7.68
N PRO A 52 -6.11 3.40 -6.46
CA PRO A 52 -6.64 4.74 -6.22
C PRO A 52 -5.76 5.88 -6.78
N VAL A 53 -4.49 5.62 -7.09
CA VAL A 53 -3.60 6.61 -7.72
C VAL A 53 -4.01 6.88 -9.18
N VAL A 54 -4.45 5.85 -9.90
CA VAL A 54 -4.88 5.97 -11.31
C VAL A 54 -6.04 6.96 -11.51
N PRO A 55 -7.19 6.87 -10.80
CA PRO A 55 -8.28 7.83 -10.94
C PRO A 55 -7.87 9.21 -10.43
N GLY A 56 -7.07 9.32 -9.38
CA GLY A 56 -6.55 10.60 -8.90
C GLY A 56 -5.73 11.33 -9.97
N TRP A 57 -4.83 10.62 -10.64
CA TRP A 57 -4.06 11.17 -11.76
C TRP A 57 -4.92 11.48 -12.99
N ALA A 58 -5.91 10.64 -13.30
CA ALA A 58 -6.84 10.89 -14.40
C ALA A 58 -7.68 12.15 -14.16
N CYS A 59 -8.20 12.33 -12.94
CA CYS A 59 -8.91 13.54 -12.52
C CYS A 59 -8.01 14.78 -12.58
N TRP A 60 -6.77 14.68 -12.09
CA TRP A 60 -5.79 15.77 -12.20
C TRP A 60 -5.55 16.17 -13.65
N ARG A 61 -5.32 15.18 -14.53
CA ARG A 61 -5.08 15.41 -15.96
C ARG A 61 -6.32 15.96 -16.67
N PHE A 62 -7.52 15.60 -16.20
CA PHE A 62 -8.78 16.16 -16.68
C PHE A 62 -8.91 17.64 -16.29
N LEU A 63 -8.65 17.98 -15.02
CA LEU A 63 -8.68 19.38 -14.56
C LEU A 63 -7.65 20.26 -15.27
N GLN A 64 -6.41 19.77 -15.45
CA GLN A 64 -5.37 20.51 -16.19
C GLN A 64 -5.75 20.77 -17.65
N LYS A 65 -6.45 19.83 -18.29
CA LYS A 65 -6.91 20.00 -19.69
C LYS A 65 -8.04 21.02 -19.82
N HIS A 66 -8.70 21.37 -18.72
CA HIS A 66 -9.84 22.29 -18.69
C HIS A 66 -9.49 23.64 -18.05
N ASP A 67 -8.19 23.96 -17.84
CA ASP A 67 -7.69 25.25 -17.32
C ASP A 67 -8.30 25.67 -15.96
N TYR A 68 -8.71 24.70 -15.14
CA TYR A 68 -9.20 24.98 -13.77
C TYR A 68 -8.07 25.13 -12.74
N ILE A 69 -6.82 24.78 -13.10
CA ILE A 69 -5.61 24.84 -12.28
C ILE A 69 -4.43 25.20 -13.18
#